data_AF-A0A853JMC1-F1
#
_entry.id   AF-A0A853JMC1-F1
#
_cell.length_a   1.000
_cell.length_b   1.000
_cell.length_c   1.000
_cell.angle_alpha   90.00
_cell.angle_beta   90.00
_cell.angle_gamma   90.00
#
_symmetry.space_group_name_H-M   'P 1'
#
loop_
_entity.id
_entity.type
_entity.pdbx_description
1 polymer ?
#
loop_
_entity_poly.entity_id
_entity_poly.type
_entity_poly.pdbx_seq_one_letter_code
_entity_poly.pdbx_strand_id
1 'polypeptide(L)'
;MQIGVTIPLQKFLKASSPPYGPPEDLFYCWEAHVIFFQGKETLVAVNASSRFAVVLWGMAAADWAGYPELLKEGIALGLSGEGYTDEQVQAYFKRAGRLSVTKTHGRRPVAGLNRAVERLFGLTADVDKTRKYQRCTAALPMRSGAARRVFRIRAARGIF
;
A
#
# COMPACT_ATOMS: atom_id res chain seq x y z
N MET A 1 10.70 6.52 1.24
CA MET A 1 9.69 5.47 1.09
C MET A 1 9.72 5.05 -0.35
N GLN A 2 9.86 3.76 -0.64
CA GLN A 2 9.90 3.27 -2.02
C GLN A 2 8.55 2.65 -2.41
N ILE A 3 8.03 3.02 -3.58
CA ILE A 3 6.84 2.42 -4.18
C ILE A 3 7.28 1.64 -5.42
N GLY A 4 7.33 0.32 -5.26
CA GLY A 4 7.55 -0.63 -6.32
C GLY A 4 6.32 -0.74 -7.21
N VAL A 5 6.42 -0.31 -8.47
CA VAL A 5 5.29 -0.37 -9.40
C VAL A 5 5.35 -1.60 -10.27
N THR A 6 4.25 -2.33 -10.31
CA THR A 6 4.09 -3.48 -11.21
C THR A 6 4.01 -3.05 -12.68
N ILE A 7 4.31 -3.99 -13.59
CA ILE A 7 4.22 -3.74 -15.05
C ILE A 7 2.80 -3.30 -15.46
N PRO A 8 1.71 -3.89 -14.97
CA PRO A 8 0.37 -3.42 -15.34
C PRO A 8 0.09 -1.98 -14.91
N LEU A 9 0.56 -1.56 -13.73
CA LEU A 9 0.43 -0.16 -13.29
C LEU A 9 1.26 0.78 -14.18
N GLN A 10 2.49 0.39 -14.55
CA GLN A 10 3.32 1.18 -15.49
C GLN A 10 2.60 1.38 -16.83
N LYS A 11 2.02 0.32 -17.39
CA LYS A 11 1.26 0.38 -18.66
C LYS A 11 0.03 1.27 -18.55
N PHE A 12 -0.73 1.13 -17.47
CA PHE A 12 -1.91 1.96 -17.20
C PHE A 12 -1.57 3.44 -17.12
N LEU A 13 -0.48 3.78 -16.43
CA LEU A 13 0.02 5.15 -16.31
C LEU A 13 0.74 5.67 -17.57
N LYS A 14 0.94 4.82 -18.59
CA LYS A 14 1.80 5.11 -19.75
C LYS A 14 3.20 5.58 -19.35
N ALA A 15 3.71 5.08 -18.24
CA ALA A 15 5.00 5.46 -17.67
C ALA A 15 6.12 4.53 -18.18
N SER A 16 7.33 5.09 -18.31
CA SER A 16 8.54 4.30 -18.56
C SER A 16 8.85 3.38 -17.37
N SER A 17 9.62 2.33 -17.62
CA SER A 17 10.07 1.46 -16.53
C SER A 17 10.89 2.27 -15.51
N PRO A 18 10.55 2.23 -14.21
CA PRO A 18 11.31 2.94 -13.19
C PRO A 18 12.67 2.28 -12.97
N PRO A 19 13.63 2.98 -12.34
CA PRO A 19 14.88 2.36 -11.92
C PRO A 19 14.65 1.33 -10.81
N TYR A 20 15.65 0.46 -10.58
CA TYR A 20 15.73 -0.24 -9.30
C TYR A 20 16.02 0.79 -8.20
N GLY A 21 15.32 0.67 -7.07
CA GLY A 21 15.63 1.45 -5.89
C GLY A 21 16.98 1.04 -5.28
N PRO A 22 17.63 1.92 -4.51
CA PRO A 22 18.73 1.49 -3.65
C PRO A 22 18.25 0.43 -2.65
N PRO A 23 19.14 -0.44 -2.12
CA PRO A 23 18.79 -1.36 -1.04
C PRO A 23 18.10 -0.60 0.10
N GLU A 24 16.93 -1.07 0.49
CA GLU A 24 16.07 -0.44 1.49
C GLU A 24 15.44 -1.51 2.35
N ASP A 25 15.15 -1.19 3.61
CA ASP A 25 14.40 -2.09 4.48
C ASP A 25 12.96 -2.23 3.92
N LEU A 26 12.56 -3.47 3.61
CA LEU A 26 11.25 -3.79 3.04
C LEU A 26 10.08 -3.30 3.90
N PHE A 27 10.30 -2.98 5.17
CA PHE A 27 9.32 -2.32 6.03
C PHE A 27 8.91 -0.92 5.53
N TYR A 28 9.79 -0.21 4.84
CA TYR A 28 9.56 1.11 4.26
C TYR A 28 9.27 1.05 2.75
N CYS A 29 9.15 -0.15 2.20
CA CYS A 29 8.83 -0.41 0.79
C CYS A 29 7.38 -0.88 0.63
N TRP A 30 6.76 -0.47 -0.46
CA TRP A 30 5.39 -0.84 -0.84
C TRP A 30 5.36 -1.33 -2.26
N GLU A 31 4.48 -2.28 -2.57
CA GLU A 31 4.19 -2.74 -3.94
C GLU A 31 2.84 -2.21 -4.37
N ALA A 32 2.78 -1.58 -5.54
CA ALA A 32 1.58 -0.94 -6.08
C ALA A 32 1.10 -1.58 -7.39
N HIS A 33 -0.21 -1.75 -7.48
CA HIS A 33 -0.89 -2.38 -8.60
C HIS A 33 -2.20 -1.68 -8.92
N VAL A 34 -2.58 -1.69 -10.19
CA VAL A 34 -3.91 -1.26 -10.64
C VAL A 34 -4.75 -2.48 -10.94
N ILE A 35 -6.01 -2.44 -10.53
CA ILE A 35 -7.04 -3.42 -10.87
C ILE A 35 -8.32 -2.69 -11.28
N PHE A 36 -9.24 -3.39 -11.92
CA PHE A 36 -10.61 -2.93 -12.11
C PHE A 36 -11.50 -3.59 -11.05
N PHE A 37 -12.03 -2.81 -10.11
CA PHE A 37 -12.80 -3.32 -8.98
C PHE A 37 -14.06 -2.50 -8.77
N GLN A 38 -15.21 -3.20 -8.65
CA GLN A 38 -16.54 -2.59 -8.51
C GLN A 38 -16.78 -1.40 -9.47
N GLY A 39 -16.42 -1.57 -10.75
CA GLY A 39 -16.70 -0.61 -11.81
C GLY A 39 -15.71 0.55 -11.97
N LYS A 40 -14.59 0.57 -11.23
CA LYS A 40 -13.56 1.61 -11.32
C LYS A 40 -12.14 1.05 -11.26
N GLU A 41 -11.22 1.75 -11.90
CA GLU A 41 -9.79 1.57 -11.67
C GLU A 41 -9.47 1.87 -10.21
N THR A 42 -8.73 0.96 -9.60
CA THR A 42 -8.44 0.93 -8.17
C THR A 42 -6.97 0.66 -7.97
N LEU A 43 -6.31 1.51 -7.19
CA LEU A 43 -4.95 1.28 -6.74
C LEU A 43 -4.97 0.38 -5.51
N VAL A 44 -4.27 -0.75 -5.60
CA VAL A 44 -3.99 -1.62 -4.47
C VAL A 44 -2.51 -1.54 -4.17
N ALA A 45 -2.17 -1.27 -2.91
CA ALA A 45 -0.80 -1.25 -2.45
C ALA A 45 -0.62 -2.16 -1.24
N VAL A 46 0.55 -2.82 -1.15
CA VAL A 46 0.87 -3.73 -0.05
C VAL A 46 2.27 -3.47 0.46
N ASN A 47 2.44 -3.34 1.77
CA ASN A 47 3.75 -3.22 2.39
C ASN A 47 4.60 -4.47 2.12
N ALA A 48 5.82 -4.28 1.63
CA ALA A 48 6.66 -5.37 1.13
C ALA A 48 7.11 -6.35 2.24
N SER A 49 7.15 -5.89 3.50
CA SER A 49 7.47 -6.72 4.66
C SER A 49 6.22 -7.28 5.35
N SER A 50 5.32 -6.40 5.82
CA SER A 50 4.20 -6.79 6.69
C SER A 50 3.01 -7.37 5.94
N ARG A 51 2.90 -7.06 4.63
CA ARG A 51 1.70 -7.29 3.81
C ARG A 51 0.45 -6.52 4.23
N PHE A 52 0.61 -5.46 5.01
CA PHE A 52 -0.46 -4.50 5.26
C PHE A 52 -0.91 -3.89 3.92
N ALA A 53 -2.22 -3.82 3.68
CA ALA A 53 -2.79 -3.42 2.41
C ALA A 53 -3.51 -2.07 2.51
N VAL A 54 -3.41 -1.27 1.45
CA VAL A 54 -4.12 -0.01 1.24
C VAL A 54 -4.83 -0.10 -0.11
N VAL A 55 -6.10 0.31 -0.14
CA VAL A 55 -6.92 0.31 -1.35
C VAL A 55 -7.45 1.72 -1.57
N LEU A 56 -7.17 2.28 -2.75
CA LEU A 56 -7.71 3.56 -3.20
C LEU A 56 -8.63 3.29 -4.40
N TRP A 57 -9.92 3.46 -4.19
CA TRP A 57 -10.96 3.21 -5.19
C TRP A 57 -11.45 4.52 -5.79
N GLY A 58 -11.92 4.46 -7.05
CA GLY A 58 -12.61 5.58 -7.70
C GLY A 58 -11.69 6.77 -7.98
N MET A 59 -10.41 6.53 -8.22
CA MET A 59 -9.43 7.57 -8.51
C MET A 59 -9.70 8.22 -9.86
N ALA A 60 -9.79 9.56 -9.88
CA ALA A 60 -9.90 10.35 -11.10
C ALA A 60 -8.54 10.48 -11.79
N ALA A 61 -8.52 10.99 -13.03
CA ALA A 61 -7.27 11.18 -13.79
C ALA A 61 -6.22 12.03 -13.04
N ALA A 62 -6.66 13.09 -12.35
CA ALA A 62 -5.77 13.92 -11.53
C ALA A 62 -5.19 13.16 -10.32
N ASP A 63 -5.97 12.25 -9.73
CA ASP A 63 -5.50 11.40 -8.63
C ASP A 63 -4.43 10.43 -9.11
N TRP A 64 -4.57 9.88 -10.32
CA TRP A 64 -3.56 9.01 -10.92
C TRP A 64 -2.26 9.75 -11.22
N ALA A 65 -2.31 11.02 -11.60
CA ALA A 65 -1.11 11.84 -11.78
C ALA A 65 -0.36 12.07 -10.45
N GLY A 66 -1.10 12.19 -9.34
CA GLY A 66 -0.58 12.39 -7.98
C GLY A 66 -0.54 11.13 -7.11
N TYR A 67 -0.69 9.94 -7.69
CA TYR A 67 -0.97 8.72 -6.90
C TYR A 67 0.07 8.39 -5.82
N PRO A 68 1.39 8.69 -5.95
CA PRO A 68 2.34 8.33 -4.90
C PRO A 68 2.03 9.05 -3.58
N GLU A 69 1.67 10.33 -3.63
CA GLU A 69 1.31 11.10 -2.43
C GLU A 69 -0.06 10.69 -1.91
N LEU A 70 -1.04 10.45 -2.80
CA LEU A 70 -2.35 9.92 -2.39
C LEU A 70 -2.22 8.53 -1.73
N LEU A 71 -1.30 7.69 -2.20
CA LEU A 71 -0.98 6.42 -1.57
C LEU A 71 -0.37 6.63 -0.18
N LYS A 72 0.55 7.59 -0.03
CA LYS A 72 1.12 7.93 1.28
C LYS A 72 0.03 8.38 2.26
N GLU A 73 -0.93 9.19 1.82
CA GLU A 73 -2.11 9.56 2.63
C GLU A 73 -2.96 8.33 2.98
N GLY A 74 -3.23 7.45 2.02
CA GLY A 74 -3.95 6.20 2.27
C GLY A 74 -3.24 5.27 3.27
N ILE A 75 -1.90 5.24 3.24
CA ILE A 75 -1.09 4.53 4.24
C ILE A 75 -1.28 5.15 5.62
N ALA A 76 -1.23 6.49 5.72
CA ALA A 76 -1.45 7.19 6.98
C ALA A 76 -2.83 6.87 7.57
N LEU A 77 -3.90 7.01 6.77
CA LEU A 77 -5.26 6.66 7.17
C LEU A 77 -5.40 5.18 7.56
N GLY A 78 -4.72 4.29 6.84
CA GLY A 78 -4.66 2.87 7.16
C GLY A 78 -4.03 2.59 8.52
N LEU A 79 -2.88 3.21 8.81
CA LEU A 79 -2.20 3.06 10.09
C LEU A 79 -3.03 3.68 11.23
N SER A 80 -3.56 4.89 11.07
CA SER A 80 -4.42 5.51 12.10
C SER A 80 -5.67 4.65 12.36
N GLY A 81 -6.27 4.07 11.31
CA GLY A 81 -7.40 3.15 11.44
C GLY A 81 -7.09 1.83 12.16
N GLU A 82 -5.81 1.50 12.32
CA GLU A 82 -5.31 0.36 13.11
C GLU A 82 -4.92 0.74 14.55
N GLY A 83 -5.01 2.03 14.90
CA GLY A 83 -4.74 2.56 16.24
C GLY A 83 -3.31 3.07 16.46
N TYR A 84 -2.54 3.31 15.39
CA TYR A 84 -1.25 4.01 15.52
C TYR A 84 -1.48 5.51 15.71
N THR A 85 -0.72 6.14 16.60
CA THR A 85 -0.82 7.58 16.85
C THR A 85 -0.21 8.38 15.71
N ASP A 86 -0.57 9.66 15.60
CA ASP A 86 -0.01 10.55 14.58
C ASP A 86 1.51 10.63 14.70
N GLU A 87 2.07 10.66 15.91
CA GLU A 87 3.52 10.66 16.14
C GLU A 87 4.18 9.40 15.58
N GLN A 88 3.56 8.24 15.76
CA GLN A 88 4.07 6.97 15.24
C GLN A 88 4.02 6.92 13.71
N VAL A 89 2.93 7.42 13.11
CA VAL A 89 2.78 7.52 11.65
C VAL A 89 3.80 8.49 11.06
N GLN A 90 4.01 9.65 11.68
CA GLN A 90 5.01 10.62 11.24
C GLN A 90 6.44 10.07 11.40
N ALA A 91 6.73 9.37 12.50
CA ALA A 91 8.01 8.70 12.71
C ALA A 91 8.29 7.67 11.60
N TYR A 92 7.29 6.84 11.27
CA TYR A 92 7.37 5.88 10.17
C TYR A 92 7.75 6.56 8.85
N PHE A 93 7.07 7.64 8.45
CA PHE A 93 7.38 8.32 7.19
C PHE A 93 8.71 9.06 7.21
N LYS A 94 9.08 9.65 8.35
CA LYS A 94 10.38 10.29 8.55
C LYS A 94 11.51 9.30 8.31
N ARG A 95 11.41 8.09 8.87
CA ARG A 95 12.41 7.05 8.71
C ARG A 95 12.37 6.38 7.35
N ALA A 96 11.18 6.22 6.78
CA ALA A 96 11.03 5.74 5.41
C ALA A 96 11.76 6.66 4.43
N GLY A 97 11.91 7.96 4.75
CA GLY A 97 12.62 8.92 3.93
C GLY A 97 11.82 9.36 2.69
N ARG A 98 12.49 10.05 1.77
CA ARG A 98 11.86 10.66 0.58
C ARG A 98 11.09 9.65 -0.26
N LEU A 99 9.92 10.05 -0.73
CA LEU A 99 9.08 9.25 -1.63
C LEU A 99 9.77 9.05 -2.98
N SER A 100 9.81 7.81 -3.46
CA SER A 100 10.37 7.46 -4.78
C SER A 100 9.61 6.29 -5.41
N VAL A 101 9.52 6.30 -6.73
CA VAL A 101 8.92 5.23 -7.53
C VAL A 101 10.03 4.34 -8.08
N THR A 102 9.92 3.04 -7.87
CA THR A 102 10.96 2.04 -8.16
C THR A 102 10.36 0.81 -8.85
N LYS A 103 11.22 -0.10 -9.34
CA LYS A 103 10.79 -1.47 -9.65
C LYS A 103 10.36 -2.20 -8.37
N THR A 104 9.54 -3.23 -8.54
CA THR A 104 9.09 -4.06 -7.42
C THR A 104 10.26 -4.71 -6.65
N HIS A 105 10.10 -4.89 -5.34
CA HIS A 105 11.19 -5.30 -4.42
C HIS A 105 11.32 -6.84 -4.35
N GLY A 106 11.06 -7.51 -5.46
CA GLY A 106 11.24 -8.95 -5.63
C GLY A 106 9.96 -9.78 -5.55
N ARG A 107 10.13 -11.09 -5.74
CA ARG A 107 9.02 -12.03 -5.94
C ARG A 107 8.12 -12.19 -4.71
N ARG A 108 8.69 -12.13 -3.50
CA ARG A 108 7.95 -12.33 -2.24
C ARG A 108 6.97 -11.19 -1.93
N PRO A 109 7.38 -9.90 -2.01
CA PRO A 109 6.45 -8.77 -1.93
C PRO A 109 5.32 -8.84 -2.98
N VAL A 110 5.67 -9.11 -4.25
CA VAL A 110 4.69 -9.23 -5.35
C VAL A 110 3.70 -10.37 -5.11
N ALA A 111 4.14 -11.52 -4.60
CA ALA A 111 3.23 -12.59 -4.21
C ALA A 111 2.30 -12.18 -3.05
N GLY A 112 2.76 -11.31 -2.15
CA GLY A 112 1.93 -10.70 -1.11
C GLY A 112 0.85 -9.79 -1.68
N LEU A 113 1.22 -8.97 -2.65
CA LEU A 113 0.31 -8.10 -3.41
C LEU A 113 -0.76 -8.90 -4.16
N ASN A 114 -0.37 -9.94 -4.91
CA ASN A 114 -1.32 -10.78 -5.65
C ASN A 114 -2.36 -11.42 -4.71
N ARG A 115 -1.91 -11.93 -3.56
CA ARG A 115 -2.81 -12.47 -2.53
C ARG A 115 -3.72 -11.43 -1.88
N ALA A 116 -3.33 -10.16 -1.86
CA ALA A 116 -4.20 -9.09 -1.38
C ALA A 116 -5.28 -8.79 -2.42
N VAL A 117 -4.91 -8.74 -3.70
CA VAL A 117 -5.83 -8.55 -4.82
C VAL A 117 -6.84 -9.70 -4.90
N GLU A 118 -6.41 -10.96 -4.84
CA GLU A 118 -7.29 -12.14 -4.84
C GLU A 118 -8.34 -12.04 -3.73
N ARG A 119 -7.94 -11.63 -2.52
CA ARG A 119 -8.87 -11.49 -1.40
C ARG A 119 -9.81 -10.31 -1.55
N LEU A 120 -9.34 -9.19 -2.12
CA LEU A 120 -10.19 -8.04 -2.40
C LEU A 120 -11.35 -8.43 -3.33
N PHE A 121 -11.08 -9.23 -4.36
CA PHE A 121 -12.13 -9.75 -5.24
C PHE A 121 -13.06 -10.77 -4.57
N GLY A 122 -12.63 -11.40 -3.48
CA GLY A 122 -13.48 -12.28 -2.67
C GLY A 122 -14.37 -11.53 -1.66
N LEU A 123 -14.26 -10.21 -1.54
CA LEU A 123 -15.11 -9.42 -0.64
C LEU A 123 -16.50 -9.25 -1.23
N THR A 124 -17.52 -9.41 -0.37
CA THR A 124 -18.92 -9.11 -0.68
C THR A 124 -19.33 -7.71 -0.23
N ALA A 125 -18.46 -6.99 0.48
CA ALA A 125 -18.74 -5.64 0.94
C ALA A 125 -18.59 -4.63 -0.20
N ASP A 126 -19.55 -3.72 -0.31
CA ASP A 126 -19.48 -2.60 -1.24
C ASP A 126 -18.43 -1.58 -0.78
N VAL A 127 -17.80 -0.94 -1.75
CA VAL A 127 -16.95 0.23 -1.52
C VAL A 127 -17.76 1.42 -1.03
N ASP A 128 -17.18 2.21 -0.13
CA ASP A 128 -17.74 3.50 0.23
C ASP A 128 -17.42 4.51 -0.87
N LYS A 129 -18.44 4.86 -1.65
CA LYS A 129 -18.35 5.77 -2.81
C LYS A 129 -18.08 7.23 -2.43
N THR A 130 -18.15 7.59 -1.15
CA THR A 130 -17.91 8.96 -0.66
C THR A 130 -16.43 9.24 -0.37
N ARG A 131 -15.58 8.21 -0.40
CA ARG A 131 -14.15 8.33 -0.10
C ARG A 131 -13.30 7.51 -1.08
N LYS A 132 -12.04 7.90 -1.24
CA LYS A 132 -11.08 7.14 -2.07
C LYS A 132 -10.50 5.96 -1.30
N TYR A 133 -9.98 6.24 -0.10
CA TYR A 133 -9.43 5.21 0.78
C TYR A 133 -10.54 4.27 1.27
N GLN A 134 -10.41 3.00 0.92
CA GLN A 134 -11.32 1.95 1.35
C GLN A 134 -10.71 1.22 2.53
N ARG A 135 -11.40 1.25 3.67
CA ARG A 135 -11.00 0.46 4.81
C ARG A 135 -11.24 -1.00 4.49
N CYS A 136 -10.17 -1.79 4.37
CA CYS A 136 -10.26 -3.23 4.30
C CYS A 136 -10.53 -3.80 5.71
N THR A 137 -11.70 -3.50 6.27
CA THR A 137 -12.08 -3.91 7.65
C THR A 137 -12.49 -5.37 7.76
N ALA A 138 -12.87 -6.01 6.66
CA ALA A 138 -13.17 -7.43 6.59
C ALA A 138 -12.30 -8.10 5.52
N ALA A 139 -11.68 -9.22 5.86
CA ALA A 139 -11.09 -10.21 4.95
C ALA A 139 -9.75 -9.96 4.23
N LEU A 140 -8.75 -9.51 4.99
CA LEU A 140 -7.43 -10.15 4.90
C LEU A 140 -7.09 -10.76 6.26
N PRO A 141 -7.57 -11.97 6.63
CA PRO A 141 -6.93 -12.70 7.71
C PRO A 141 -5.58 -13.21 7.18
N MET A 142 -4.63 -12.31 6.95
CA MET A 142 -3.23 -12.68 6.94
C MET A 142 -2.85 -12.90 8.39
N ARG A 143 -3.23 -14.06 8.99
CA ARG A 143 -3.01 -14.41 10.41
C ARG A 143 -2.83 -13.15 11.25
N SER A 144 -3.93 -12.49 11.60
CA SER A 144 -4.08 -11.13 12.17
C SER A 144 -3.06 -10.68 13.22
N GLY A 145 -2.24 -11.58 13.76
CA GLY A 145 -1.09 -11.25 14.57
C GLY A 145 0.21 -10.91 13.81
N ALA A 146 0.48 -11.25 12.55
CA ALA A 146 1.83 -11.12 11.97
C ALA A 146 2.13 -9.74 11.36
N ALA A 147 1.26 -9.22 10.49
CA ALA A 147 1.41 -7.89 9.88
C ALA A 147 1.33 -6.77 10.93
N ARG A 148 0.30 -6.86 11.80
CA ARG A 148 0.17 -6.02 13.01
C ARG A 148 1.37 -6.22 13.94
N ARG A 149 1.90 -7.44 14.11
CA ARG A 149 3.13 -7.64 14.91
C ARG A 149 4.31 -6.88 14.34
N VAL A 150 4.56 -6.86 13.03
CA VAL A 150 5.77 -6.21 12.52
C VAL A 150 5.74 -4.71 12.83
N PHE A 151 4.64 -4.04 12.52
CA PHE A 151 4.46 -2.62 12.86
C PHE A 151 4.40 -2.41 14.39
N ARG A 152 3.68 -3.23 15.15
CA ARG A 152 3.54 -3.11 16.61
C ARG A 152 4.81 -3.44 17.39
N ILE A 153 5.59 -4.43 16.97
CA ILE A 153 6.88 -4.79 17.58
C ILE A 153 7.88 -3.65 17.33
N ARG A 154 7.91 -3.09 16.12
CA ARG A 154 8.77 -1.95 15.82
C ARG A 154 8.34 -0.70 16.59
N ALA A 155 7.05 -0.41 16.66
CA ALA A 155 6.48 0.65 17.49
C ALA A 155 6.87 0.49 18.97
N ALA A 156 6.64 -0.69 19.54
CA ALA A 156 6.93 -0.98 20.96
C ALA A 156 8.44 -0.93 21.29
N ARG A 157 9.31 -1.11 20.29
CA ARG A 157 10.76 -1.01 20.44
C ARG A 157 11.31 0.38 20.09
N GLY A 158 10.46 1.35 19.75
CA GLY A 158 10.90 2.68 19.29
C GLY A 158 11.66 2.64 17.95
N ILE A 159 11.48 1.60 17.15
CA ILE A 159 12.14 1.40 15.85
C ILE A 159 11.18 1.83 14.75
N PHE A 160 10.61 3.04 14.88
CA PHE A 160 9.96 3.71 13.77
C PHE A 160 10.91 4.66 13.07
#